data_AF-A0A2V7VEE5-F1
#
_entry.id   AF-A0A2V7VEE5-F1
#
_cell.length_a   1.000
_cell.length_b   1.000
_cell.length_c   1.000
_cell.angle_alpha   90.00
_cell.angle_beta   90.00
_cell.angle_gamma   90.00
#
_symmetry.space_group_name_H-M   'P 1'
#
loop_
_entity.id
_entity.type
_entity.pdbx_description
1 polymer ?
#
loop_
_entity_poly.entity_id
_entity_poly.type
_entity_poly.pdbx_seq_one_letter_code
_entity_poly.pdbx_strand_id
1 'polypeptide(L)'
;MVTLGPTPRRAMLKATGLAALGAGLSACAGRRVGSLAWPEAPRLFARVHVSEDRIIRTVVGLRPFRPSGFVVRGEKLGEKTVVHNYGHGGGGITLSWGTSELAVDEAWKTGEKRFAVLGCGAVGLATARLLQQRGAEVTIYAKDLPPYTTSNIAGGQWSPTSVMDLGRRTSESDALLARAARLSHRSFQRLPAVEFGIRWLENYVLSDEPVRTWWEQDLIRDLYPESRDLRPDEHPFPARYARRFTTMLIEPPIYLSAMVRDVRLAGGR
;
A
#
# COMPACT_ATOMS: atom_id res chain seq x y z
N MET A 1 -61.87 -44.96 -53.45
CA MET A 1 -61.34 -46.33 -53.26
C MET A 1 -59.93 -46.37 -53.82
N VAL A 2 -58.93 -46.04 -52.99
CA VAL A 2 -57.50 -46.26 -53.26
C VAL A 2 -56.89 -46.67 -51.93
N THR A 3 -56.52 -47.94 -51.82
CA THR A 3 -55.89 -48.57 -50.67
C THR A 3 -54.39 -48.28 -50.68
N LEU A 4 -53.87 -47.56 -49.69
CA LEU A 4 -52.43 -47.42 -49.43
C LEU A 4 -52.01 -48.42 -48.35
N GLY A 5 -51.17 -49.38 -48.74
CA GLY A 5 -50.59 -50.39 -47.86
C GLY A 5 -49.55 -49.83 -46.87
N PRO A 6 -49.19 -50.61 -45.83
CA PRO A 6 -48.36 -50.12 -44.73
C PRO A 6 -46.89 -49.97 -45.16
N THR A 7 -46.32 -48.79 -44.92
CA THR A 7 -44.89 -48.51 -45.11
C THR A 7 -44.07 -49.20 -44.00
N PRO A 8 -42.98 -49.91 -44.32
CA PRO A 8 -42.23 -50.69 -43.33
C PRO A 8 -41.38 -49.81 -42.39
N ARG A 9 -41.49 -50.07 -41.07
CA ARG A 9 -40.75 -49.45 -39.96
C ARG A 9 -39.22 -49.38 -40.10
N ARG A 10 -38.62 -50.06 -41.09
CA ARG A 10 -37.17 -50.02 -41.36
C ARG A 10 -36.69 -48.79 -42.15
N ALA A 11 -37.59 -48.01 -42.76
CA ALA A 11 -37.21 -46.79 -43.49
C ALA A 11 -37.03 -45.56 -42.57
N MET A 12 -37.72 -45.50 -41.41
CA MET A 12 -37.59 -44.37 -40.47
C MET A 12 -36.28 -44.38 -39.66
N LEU A 13 -35.61 -45.53 -39.52
CA LEU A 13 -34.38 -45.66 -38.72
C LEU A 13 -33.07 -45.32 -39.48
N LYS A 14 -33.14 -45.11 -40.80
CA LYS A 14 -31.97 -44.67 -41.60
C LYS A 14 -31.93 -43.16 -41.87
N ALA A 15 -33.03 -42.44 -41.64
CA ALA A 15 -33.09 -40.98 -41.81
C ALA A 15 -32.68 -40.20 -40.55
N THR A 16 -32.66 -40.84 -39.38
CA THR A 16 -32.27 -40.21 -38.10
C THR A 16 -30.78 -40.34 -37.77
N GLY A 17 -30.02 -41.12 -38.53
CA GLY A 17 -28.60 -41.39 -38.27
C GLY A 17 -27.59 -40.39 -38.88
N LEU A 18 -28.01 -39.54 -39.83
CA LEU A 18 -27.09 -38.59 -40.51
C LEU A 18 -27.34 -37.11 -40.20
N ALA A 19 -28.37 -36.77 -39.41
CA ALA A 19 -28.62 -35.39 -38.97
C ALA A 19 -28.01 -35.06 -37.59
N ALA A 20 -27.43 -36.04 -36.89
CA ALA A 20 -26.86 -35.87 -35.55
C ALA A 20 -25.33 -35.69 -35.52
N LEU A 21 -24.65 -35.62 -36.67
CA LEU A 21 -23.19 -35.44 -36.75
C LEU A 21 -22.75 -34.06 -37.25
N GLY A 22 -23.69 -33.16 -37.60
CA GLY A 22 -23.38 -31.80 -38.07
C GLY A 22 -23.59 -30.68 -37.04
N ALA A 23 -24.23 -30.96 -35.91
CA ALA A 23 -24.64 -29.93 -34.93
C ALA A 23 -23.82 -29.95 -33.62
N GLY A 24 -22.69 -30.66 -33.59
CA GLY A 24 -21.92 -30.91 -32.35
C GLY A 24 -20.62 -30.13 -32.20
N LEU A 25 -20.14 -29.38 -33.21
CA LEU A 25 -18.79 -28.80 -33.19
C LEU A 25 -18.72 -27.26 -33.20
N SER A 26 -19.85 -26.56 -33.07
CA SER A 26 -19.85 -25.08 -32.90
C SER A 26 -20.14 -24.60 -31.47
N ALA A 27 -20.27 -25.50 -30.49
CA ALA A 27 -20.57 -25.13 -29.10
C ALA A 27 -19.34 -24.74 -28.26
N CYS A 28 -18.13 -24.81 -28.80
CA CYS A 28 -16.89 -24.38 -28.11
C CYS A 28 -16.33 -23.05 -28.64
N ALA A 29 -17.09 -22.30 -29.44
CA ALA A 29 -16.76 -20.90 -29.68
C ALA A 29 -16.96 -20.16 -28.34
N GLY A 30 -15.87 -19.99 -27.60
CA GLY A 30 -15.86 -19.30 -26.32
C GLY A 30 -16.68 -18.04 -26.42
N ARG A 31 -17.72 -17.93 -25.59
CA ARG A 31 -18.35 -16.64 -25.32
C ARG A 31 -17.21 -15.71 -24.94
N ARG A 32 -16.78 -14.85 -25.86
CA ARG A 32 -16.14 -13.60 -25.49
C ARG A 32 -17.19 -12.96 -24.60
N VAL A 33 -16.98 -13.05 -23.29
CA VAL A 33 -17.57 -12.09 -22.37
C VAL A 33 -17.08 -10.78 -22.94
N GLY A 34 -17.95 -10.11 -23.71
CA GLY A 34 -17.68 -8.77 -24.16
C GLY A 34 -17.34 -8.02 -22.89
N SER A 35 -16.09 -7.59 -22.77
CA SER A 35 -15.74 -6.63 -21.73
C SER A 35 -16.72 -5.50 -21.93
N LEU A 36 -17.68 -5.36 -21.00
CA LEU A 36 -18.47 -4.16 -20.85
C LEU A 36 -17.48 -3.10 -20.35
N ALA A 37 -16.56 -2.70 -21.22
CA ALA A 37 -15.66 -1.60 -21.02
C ALA A 37 -16.54 -0.36 -21.21
N TRP A 38 -17.08 0.12 -20.09
CA TRP A 38 -17.62 1.46 -20.05
C TRP A 38 -16.46 2.41 -20.36
N PRO A 39 -16.53 3.22 -21.43
CA PRO A 39 -15.49 4.20 -21.68
C PRO A 39 -15.38 5.10 -20.45
N GLU A 40 -14.18 5.19 -19.86
CA GLU A 40 -13.92 6.16 -18.77
C GLU A 40 -14.31 7.55 -19.30
N ALA A 41 -15.18 8.25 -18.58
CA ALA A 41 -15.55 9.61 -18.93
C ALA A 41 -14.28 10.49 -18.97
N PRO A 42 -14.20 11.48 -19.89
CA PRO A 42 -13.06 12.38 -19.96
C PRO A 42 -12.87 13.08 -18.61
N ARG A 43 -11.67 12.94 -18.03
CA ARG A 43 -11.34 13.53 -16.73
C ARG A 43 -11.05 15.02 -16.89
N LEU A 44 -11.79 15.84 -16.15
CA LEU A 44 -11.58 17.28 -16.08
C LEU A 44 -10.81 17.61 -14.81
N PHE A 45 -9.55 17.99 -14.95
CA PHE A 45 -8.75 18.48 -13.83
C PHE A 45 -8.86 19.99 -13.72
N ALA A 46 -9.14 20.48 -12.51
CA ALA A 46 -8.99 21.90 -12.24
C ALA A 46 -7.51 22.27 -12.33
N ARG A 47 -7.19 23.35 -13.05
CA ARG A 47 -5.83 23.86 -13.11
C ARG A 47 -5.42 24.36 -11.73
N VAL A 48 -4.34 23.80 -11.19
CA VAL A 48 -3.76 24.29 -9.93
C VAL A 48 -2.89 25.50 -10.24
N HIS A 49 -3.13 26.63 -9.55
CA HIS A 49 -2.33 27.84 -9.67
C HIS A 49 -1.11 27.76 -8.73
N VAL A 50 0.01 27.28 -9.26
CA VAL A 50 1.29 27.16 -8.55
C VAL A 50 2.24 28.26 -9.03
N SER A 51 2.83 29.00 -8.10
CA SER A 51 3.82 30.04 -8.38
C SER A 51 4.65 30.33 -7.11
N GLU A 52 5.90 30.78 -7.26
CA GLU A 52 6.82 31.02 -6.14
C GLU A 52 6.33 32.15 -5.21
N ASP A 53 5.67 33.18 -5.75
CA ASP A 53 5.05 34.26 -4.97
C ASP A 53 3.89 33.79 -4.07
N ARG A 54 3.38 32.57 -4.30
CA ARG A 54 2.33 31.94 -3.50
C ARG A 54 2.90 31.02 -2.40
N ILE A 55 4.22 30.95 -2.24
CA ILE A 55 4.85 30.20 -1.14
C ILE A 55 4.65 30.96 0.17
N ILE A 56 3.82 30.40 1.06
CA ILE A 56 3.53 31.01 2.37
C ILE A 56 4.46 30.52 3.49
N ARG A 57 5.13 29.37 3.31
CA ARG A 57 6.00 28.77 4.32
C ARG A 57 6.92 27.70 3.72
N THR A 58 8.14 27.61 4.25
CA THR A 58 9.06 26.50 4.04
C THR A 58 9.29 25.77 5.36
N VAL A 59 9.17 24.43 5.36
CA VAL A 59 9.45 23.60 6.53
C VAL A 59 10.33 22.42 6.18
N VAL A 60 11.19 22.05 7.13
CA VAL A 60 12.13 20.94 6.99
C VAL A 60 11.96 20.01 8.18
N GLY A 61 11.80 18.71 7.90
CA GLY A 61 11.74 17.66 8.90
C GLY A 61 12.89 16.69 8.71
N LEU A 62 13.97 16.85 9.49
CA LEU A 62 15.13 15.95 9.42
C LEU A 62 14.77 14.58 10.00
N ARG A 63 15.01 13.53 9.21
CA ARG A 63 14.71 12.13 9.55
C ARG A 63 16.00 11.33 9.65
N PRO A 64 16.14 10.46 10.66
CA PRO A 64 17.25 9.51 10.70
C PRO A 64 17.22 8.59 9.48
N PHE A 65 18.31 8.62 8.71
CA PHE A 65 18.56 7.76 7.57
C PHE A 65 19.75 6.85 7.88
N ARG A 66 19.73 5.64 7.33
CA ARG A 66 20.86 4.71 7.36
C ARG A 66 21.16 4.25 5.94
N PRO A 67 22.43 4.34 5.48
CA PRO A 67 22.84 3.83 4.18
C PRO A 67 22.42 2.37 3.91
N SER A 68 22.46 1.51 4.94
CA SER A 68 22.09 0.09 4.83
C SER A 68 20.62 -0.21 5.12
N GLY A 69 19.77 0.81 5.23
CA GLY A 69 18.36 0.66 5.57
C GLY A 69 18.06 0.69 7.06
N PHE A 70 16.77 0.56 7.37
CA PHE A 70 16.28 0.57 8.74
C PHE A 70 16.77 -0.65 9.53
N VAL A 71 16.87 -0.49 10.84
CA VAL A 71 17.26 -1.56 11.77
C VAL A 71 16.06 -1.91 12.63
N VAL A 72 15.70 -3.20 12.64
CA VAL A 72 14.86 -3.80 13.67
C VAL A 72 15.65 -4.92 14.35
N ARG A 73 16.02 -4.73 15.62
CA ARG A 73 16.90 -5.67 16.33
C ARG A 73 16.79 -5.51 17.85
N GLY A 74 16.66 -6.61 18.59
CA GLY A 74 16.83 -6.62 20.04
C GLY A 74 18.30 -6.66 20.46
N GLU A 75 18.64 -5.95 21.53
CA GLU A 75 19.97 -5.91 22.13
C GLU A 75 19.85 -5.88 23.65
N LYS A 76 20.71 -6.62 24.36
CA LYS A 76 20.79 -6.54 25.83
C LYS A 76 21.69 -5.38 26.24
N LEU A 77 21.16 -4.50 27.08
CA LEU A 77 21.89 -3.39 27.68
C LEU A 77 21.72 -3.48 29.21
N GLY A 78 22.67 -4.14 29.84
CA GLY A 78 22.55 -4.55 31.24
C GLY A 78 21.33 -5.45 31.44
N GLU A 79 20.48 -5.10 32.40
CA GLU A 79 19.27 -5.86 32.72
C GLU A 79 18.11 -5.60 31.74
N LYS A 80 18.20 -4.54 30.93
CA LYS A 80 17.15 -4.15 29.99
C LYS A 80 17.40 -4.70 28.60
N THR A 81 16.32 -4.92 27.85
CA THR A 81 16.39 -5.17 26.41
C THR A 81 16.03 -3.88 25.68
N VAL A 82 16.89 -3.43 24.77
CA VAL A 82 16.61 -2.34 23.84
C VAL A 82 16.24 -2.94 22.50
N VAL A 83 15.05 -2.63 21.99
CA VAL A 83 14.66 -2.99 20.63
C VAL A 83 14.83 -1.77 19.74
N HIS A 84 15.80 -1.84 18.84
CA HIS A 84 16.05 -0.84 17.82
C HIS A 84 14.93 -0.88 16.78
N ASN A 85 14.40 0.30 16.40
CA ASN A 85 13.46 0.46 15.30
C ASN A 85 13.63 1.87 14.68
N TYR A 86 14.68 2.06 13.87
CA TYR A 86 15.06 3.39 13.36
C TYR A 86 15.79 3.33 12.01
N GLY A 87 15.99 4.48 11.37
CA GLY A 87 16.74 4.60 10.11
C GLY A 87 15.89 4.47 8.84
N HIS A 88 14.59 4.77 8.91
CA HIS A 88 13.62 4.55 7.83
C HIS A 88 13.73 5.50 6.62
N GLY A 89 14.55 6.56 6.70
CA GLY A 89 14.68 7.52 5.60
C GLY A 89 13.34 8.14 5.20
N GLY A 90 13.05 8.15 3.89
CA GLY A 90 11.78 8.65 3.37
C GLY A 90 10.56 7.76 3.70
N GLY A 91 10.77 6.50 4.09
CA GLY A 91 9.70 5.52 4.33
C GLY A 91 9.07 5.55 5.72
N GLY A 92 9.36 6.55 6.56
CA GLY A 92 8.98 6.55 7.99
C GLY A 92 7.49 6.37 8.29
N ILE A 93 6.58 7.03 7.56
CA ILE A 93 5.12 6.80 7.69
C ILE A 93 4.72 5.51 6.97
N THR A 94 5.17 5.33 5.73
CA THR A 94 4.82 4.18 4.88
C THR A 94 5.10 2.85 5.59
N LEU A 95 6.23 2.74 6.28
CA LEU A 95 6.69 1.52 6.94
C LEU A 95 6.31 1.47 8.42
N SER A 96 5.66 2.50 8.98
CA SER A 96 5.55 2.69 10.43
C SER A 96 4.94 1.50 11.15
N TRP A 97 3.83 0.96 10.65
CA TRP A 97 3.17 -0.19 11.26
C TRP A 97 3.94 -1.48 11.04
N GLY A 98 4.54 -1.63 9.86
CA GLY A 98 5.28 -2.84 9.50
C GLY A 98 6.52 -3.03 10.34
N THR A 99 7.40 -2.03 10.42
CA THR A 99 8.62 -2.14 11.24
C THR A 99 8.29 -2.16 12.72
N SER A 100 7.20 -1.51 13.15
CA SER A 100 6.69 -1.63 14.51
C SER A 100 6.23 -3.05 14.84
N GLU A 101 5.54 -3.75 13.94
CA GLU A 101 5.15 -5.14 14.15
C GLU A 101 6.37 -6.05 14.33
N LEU A 102 7.40 -5.86 13.50
CA LEU A 102 8.69 -6.54 13.64
C LEU A 102 9.36 -6.24 14.99
N ALA A 103 9.35 -4.97 15.42
CA ALA A 103 9.95 -4.56 16.68
C ALA A 103 9.17 -5.13 17.89
N VAL A 104 7.85 -5.17 17.81
CA VAL A 104 7.00 -5.76 18.84
C VAL A 104 7.22 -7.27 18.92
N ASP A 105 7.42 -7.96 17.79
CA ASP A 105 7.81 -9.38 17.79
C ASP A 105 9.14 -9.62 18.52
N GLU A 106 10.17 -8.80 18.26
CA GLU A 106 11.44 -8.87 18.99
C GLU A 106 11.26 -8.57 20.49
N ALA A 107 10.47 -7.56 20.83
CA ALA A 107 10.18 -7.19 22.22
C ALA A 107 9.45 -8.32 22.96
N TRP A 108 8.54 -9.02 22.29
CA TRP A 108 7.72 -10.08 22.90
C TRP A 108 8.53 -11.31 23.31
N LYS A 109 9.69 -11.56 22.68
CA LYS A 109 10.60 -12.64 23.06
C LYS A 109 11.15 -12.51 24.48
N THR A 110 11.09 -11.31 25.06
CA THR A 110 11.60 -11.04 26.41
C THR A 110 10.68 -11.53 27.52
N GLY A 111 9.39 -11.77 27.23
CA GLY A 111 8.38 -12.09 28.24
C GLY A 111 7.86 -10.88 29.05
N GLU A 112 8.44 -9.69 28.83
CA GLU A 112 8.05 -8.46 29.53
C GLU A 112 6.64 -7.99 29.16
N LYS A 113 6.01 -7.25 30.07
CA LYS A 113 4.67 -6.67 29.89
C LYS A 113 4.62 -5.16 30.02
N ARG A 114 5.72 -4.53 30.41
CA ARG A 114 5.84 -3.07 30.58
C ARG A 114 6.92 -2.56 29.64
N PHE A 115 6.56 -1.66 28.74
CA PHE A 115 7.46 -1.15 27.73
C PHE A 115 7.55 0.38 27.76
N ALA A 116 8.77 0.87 27.61
CA ALA A 116 9.05 2.27 27.32
C ALA A 116 9.26 2.41 25.80
N VAL A 117 8.48 3.28 25.15
CA VAL A 117 8.66 3.61 23.72
C VAL A 117 9.33 4.97 23.63
N LEU A 118 10.45 5.03 22.92
CA LEU A 118 11.21 6.27 22.73
C LEU A 118 10.78 6.95 21.42
N GLY A 119 10.05 8.06 21.54
CA GLY A 119 9.58 8.89 20.43
C GLY A 119 8.06 8.77 20.18
N CYS A 120 7.44 9.90 19.85
CA CYS A 120 5.99 10.04 19.60
C CYS A 120 5.68 10.38 18.13
N GLY A 121 6.54 9.94 17.21
CA GLY A 121 6.29 10.01 15.76
C GLY A 121 5.47 8.80 15.27
N ALA A 122 5.27 8.70 13.95
CA ALA A 122 4.45 7.64 13.34
C ALA A 122 4.88 6.22 13.75
N VAL A 123 6.19 5.93 13.77
CA VAL A 123 6.74 4.63 14.19
C VAL A 123 6.51 4.37 15.68
N GLY A 124 6.83 5.33 16.54
CA GLY A 124 6.66 5.18 17.99
C GLY A 124 5.21 4.99 18.40
N LEU A 125 4.30 5.77 17.82
CA LEU A 125 2.85 5.63 18.05
C LEU A 125 2.32 4.29 17.54
N ALA A 126 2.73 3.83 16.36
CA ALA A 126 2.35 2.50 15.85
C ALA A 126 2.88 1.37 16.76
N THR A 127 4.13 1.48 17.22
CA THR A 127 4.73 0.53 18.18
C THR A 127 3.93 0.49 19.48
N ALA A 128 3.61 1.65 20.05
CA ALA A 128 2.81 1.75 21.28
C ALA A 128 1.43 1.10 21.12
N ARG A 129 0.73 1.38 20.02
CA ARG A 129 -0.58 0.75 19.73
C ARG A 129 -0.48 -0.76 19.60
N LEU A 130 0.51 -1.29 18.88
CA LEU A 130 0.69 -2.73 18.72
C LEU A 130 1.04 -3.42 20.05
N LEU A 131 1.85 -2.80 20.90
CA LEU A 131 2.13 -3.29 22.25
C LEU A 131 0.86 -3.34 23.11
N GLN A 132 0.06 -2.26 23.11
CA GLN A 132 -1.20 -2.20 23.84
C GLN A 132 -2.21 -3.25 23.34
N GLN A 133 -2.28 -3.48 22.03
CA GLN A 133 -3.13 -4.52 21.44
C GLN A 133 -2.73 -5.94 21.87
N ARG A 134 -1.47 -6.16 22.24
CA ARG A 134 -0.99 -7.41 22.85
C ARG A 134 -1.12 -7.42 24.39
N GLY A 135 -1.80 -6.45 24.98
CA GLY A 135 -2.07 -6.35 26.41
C GLY A 135 -0.90 -5.83 27.25
N ALA A 136 0.04 -5.10 26.65
CA ALA A 136 1.15 -4.51 27.38
C ALA A 136 0.84 -3.11 27.94
N GLU A 137 1.45 -2.77 29.06
CA GLU A 137 1.51 -1.41 29.57
C GLU A 137 2.60 -0.62 28.84
N VAL A 138 2.25 0.58 28.36
CA VAL A 138 3.15 1.40 27.55
C VAL A 138 3.28 2.80 28.13
N THR A 139 4.51 3.29 28.20
CA THR A 139 4.82 4.71 28.45
C THR A 139 5.66 5.25 27.30
N ILE A 140 5.24 6.35 26.69
CA ILE A 140 5.98 7.02 25.61
C ILE A 140 6.84 8.13 26.20
N TYR A 141 8.15 8.03 25.98
CA TYR A 141 9.10 9.11 26.28
C TYR A 141 9.45 9.83 25.00
N ALA A 142 9.08 11.10 24.88
CA ALA A 142 9.33 11.88 23.68
C ALA A 142 9.77 13.30 24.03
N LYS A 143 10.71 13.83 23.25
CA LYS A 143 11.09 15.24 23.32
C LYS A 143 9.94 16.15 22.85
N ASP A 144 9.30 15.76 21.75
CA ASP A 144 8.22 16.49 21.12
C ASP A 144 7.02 15.57 20.88
N LEU A 145 5.81 16.11 20.99
CA LEU A 145 4.54 15.43 20.68
C LEU A 145 3.93 16.00 19.38
N PRO A 146 3.06 15.26 18.67
CA PRO A 146 2.27 15.85 17.60
C PRO A 146 1.52 17.10 18.09
N PRO A 147 1.49 18.21 17.32
CA PRO A 147 1.88 18.32 15.91
C PRO A 147 3.36 18.70 15.65
N TYR A 148 4.23 18.68 16.66
CA TYR A 148 5.60 19.19 16.57
C TYR A 148 6.65 18.14 16.22
N THR A 149 6.23 17.01 15.64
CA THR A 149 7.16 15.93 15.25
C THR A 149 7.55 16.03 13.78
N THR A 150 8.70 15.47 13.42
CA THR A 150 9.09 15.30 12.01
C THR A 150 8.04 14.52 11.19
N SER A 151 7.25 13.65 11.83
CA SER A 151 6.16 12.94 11.16
C SER A 151 5.05 13.89 10.70
N ASN A 152 4.82 15.01 11.39
CA ASN A 152 3.83 16.03 10.99
C ASN A 152 4.23 16.81 9.73
N ILE A 153 5.52 16.79 9.37
CA ILE A 153 6.05 17.47 8.17
C ILE A 153 5.99 16.57 6.93
N ALA A 154 5.64 15.28 7.08
CA ALA A 154 5.65 14.35 5.96
C ALA A 154 4.57 14.65 4.91
N GLY A 155 4.87 14.31 3.64
CA GLY A 155 3.88 14.39 2.57
C GLY A 155 2.75 13.35 2.72
N GLY A 156 2.97 12.27 3.48
CA GLY A 156 1.91 11.33 3.86
C GLY A 156 1.47 10.34 2.79
N GLN A 157 1.93 10.48 1.54
CA GLN A 157 1.68 9.50 0.50
C GLN A 157 2.33 8.16 0.86
N TRP A 158 1.58 7.07 0.71
CA TRP A 158 2.08 5.72 0.90
C TRP A 158 3.02 5.39 -0.25
N SER A 159 4.31 5.60 0.02
CA SER A 159 5.39 5.29 -0.91
C SER A 159 6.68 5.13 -0.11
N PRO A 160 7.29 3.93 -0.05
CA PRO A 160 8.58 3.78 0.60
C PRO A 160 9.62 4.23 -0.42
N THR A 161 10.22 5.41 -0.20
CA THR A 161 11.25 5.97 -1.07
C THR A 161 12.44 6.40 -0.24
N SER A 162 13.64 6.28 -0.81
CA SER A 162 14.89 6.71 -0.16
C SER A 162 15.06 6.05 1.22
N VAL A 163 14.80 4.74 1.28
CA VAL A 163 14.87 3.97 2.54
C VAL A 163 16.27 3.43 2.82
N MET A 164 17.12 3.30 1.79
CA MET A 164 18.53 2.91 1.88
C MET A 164 19.29 3.33 0.62
N ASP A 165 20.62 3.28 0.66
CA ASP A 165 21.46 3.52 -0.50
C ASP A 165 21.45 2.32 -1.45
N LEU A 166 21.29 2.56 -2.75
CA LEU A 166 21.22 1.50 -3.75
C LEU A 166 22.46 0.59 -3.73
N GLY A 167 23.65 1.17 -3.50
CA GLY A 167 24.92 0.43 -3.41
C GLY A 167 25.11 -0.39 -2.13
N ARG A 168 24.18 -0.31 -1.17
CA ARG A 168 24.20 -1.07 0.09
C ARG A 168 23.09 -2.14 0.16
N ARG A 169 22.31 -2.26 -0.91
CA ARG A 169 21.17 -3.19 -1.03
C ARG A 169 21.65 -4.64 -1.06
N THR A 170 20.99 -5.48 -0.28
CA THR A 170 21.15 -6.94 -0.29
C THR A 170 19.79 -7.63 -0.44
N SER A 171 19.78 -8.91 -0.82
CA SER A 171 18.55 -9.72 -0.90
C SER A 171 17.81 -9.81 0.45
N GLU A 172 18.54 -9.85 1.56
CA GLU A 172 17.94 -9.85 2.89
C GLU A 172 17.26 -8.52 3.19
N SER A 173 17.92 -7.40 2.83
CA SER A 173 17.34 -6.06 3.02
C SER A 173 16.08 -5.85 2.17
N ASP A 174 16.04 -6.42 0.96
CA ASP A 174 14.87 -6.39 0.09
C ASP A 174 13.70 -7.17 0.68
N ALA A 175 13.98 -8.41 1.14
CA ALA A 175 12.97 -9.24 1.77
C ALA A 175 12.41 -8.59 3.03
N LEU A 176 13.27 -7.96 3.83
CA LEU A 176 12.88 -7.22 5.03
C LEU A 176 12.01 -6.00 4.69
N LEU A 177 12.40 -5.20 3.70
CA LEU A 177 11.64 -4.06 3.23
C LEU A 177 10.26 -4.47 2.69
N ALA A 178 10.21 -5.49 1.82
CA ALA A 178 8.96 -6.00 1.26
C ALA A 178 8.03 -6.54 2.36
N ARG A 179 8.58 -7.28 3.34
CA ARG A 179 7.81 -7.77 4.49
C ARG A 179 7.24 -6.61 5.30
N ALA A 180 8.06 -5.63 5.68
CA ALA A 180 7.62 -4.46 6.45
C ALA A 180 6.56 -3.65 5.69
N ALA A 181 6.76 -3.39 4.40
CA ALA A 181 5.80 -2.67 3.58
C ALA A 181 4.44 -3.39 3.51
N ARG A 182 4.42 -4.72 3.32
CA ARG A 182 3.18 -5.51 3.29
C ARG A 182 2.43 -5.50 4.62
N LEU A 183 3.15 -5.65 5.73
CA LEU A 183 2.56 -5.54 7.07
C LEU A 183 1.94 -4.15 7.27
N SER A 184 2.71 -3.11 6.95
CA SER A 184 2.28 -1.73 7.13
C SER A 184 1.07 -1.38 6.27
N HIS A 185 1.07 -1.77 4.99
CA HIS A 185 -0.02 -1.56 4.06
C HIS A 185 -1.33 -2.17 4.58
N ARG A 186 -1.29 -3.44 5.01
CA ARG A 186 -2.46 -4.10 5.59
C ARG A 186 -2.95 -3.41 6.86
N SER A 187 -2.03 -2.92 7.70
CA SER A 187 -2.40 -2.22 8.93
C SER A 187 -3.14 -0.92 8.64
N PHE A 188 -2.66 -0.12 7.69
CA PHE A 188 -3.38 1.09 7.27
C PHE A 188 -4.78 0.79 6.72
N GLN A 189 -4.94 -0.29 5.95
CA GLN A 189 -6.25 -0.71 5.42
C GLN A 189 -7.26 -1.14 6.49
N ARG A 190 -6.78 -1.50 7.69
CA ARG A 190 -7.64 -1.94 8.81
C ARG A 190 -8.06 -0.79 9.72
N LEU A 191 -7.43 0.38 9.60
CA LEU A 191 -7.80 1.54 10.40
C LEU A 191 -9.10 2.16 9.86
N PRO A 192 -9.95 2.74 10.72
CA PRO A 192 -11.09 3.56 10.31
C PRO A 192 -10.63 4.75 9.44
N ALA A 193 -10.63 4.57 8.12
CA ALA A 193 -9.87 5.41 7.20
C ALA A 193 -10.14 6.91 7.37
N VAL A 194 -11.42 7.30 7.48
CA VAL A 194 -11.83 8.71 7.66
C VAL A 194 -11.29 9.30 8.96
N GLU A 195 -11.39 8.57 10.07
CA GLU A 195 -10.95 9.06 11.39
C GLU A 195 -9.43 9.21 11.49
N PHE A 196 -8.69 8.43 10.70
CA PHE A 196 -7.23 8.44 10.65
C PHE A 196 -6.68 9.26 9.48
N GLY A 197 -7.53 9.95 8.71
CA GLY A 197 -7.10 10.77 7.58
C GLY A 197 -6.45 9.95 6.46
N ILE A 198 -6.92 8.73 6.23
CA ILE A 198 -6.45 7.81 5.20
C ILE A 198 -7.42 7.87 4.03
N ARG A 199 -6.91 8.17 2.84
CA ARG A 199 -7.69 8.22 1.59
C ARG A 199 -6.98 7.44 0.49
N TRP A 200 -7.71 6.64 -0.27
CA TRP A 200 -7.20 6.08 -1.52
C TRP A 200 -7.38 7.11 -2.62
N LEU A 201 -6.27 7.53 -3.23
CA LEU A 201 -6.26 8.57 -4.26
C LEU A 201 -5.54 8.05 -5.51
N GLU A 202 -6.05 8.47 -6.65
CA GLU A 202 -5.34 8.37 -7.91
C GLU A 202 -4.21 9.40 -7.95
N ASN A 203 -3.03 8.95 -8.38
CA ASN A 203 -1.82 9.73 -8.45
C ASN A 203 -1.21 9.63 -9.85
N TYR A 204 -0.46 10.67 -10.21
CA TYR A 204 0.23 10.77 -11.47
C TYR A 204 1.70 11.07 -11.25
N VAL A 205 2.58 10.34 -11.93
CA VAL A 205 3.98 10.72 -12.13
C VAL A 205 4.12 11.21 -13.57
N LEU A 206 4.56 12.45 -13.74
CA LEU A 206 4.78 13.08 -15.04
C LEU A 206 6.27 13.07 -15.36
N SER A 207 6.62 12.83 -16.62
CA SER A 207 8.01 12.76 -17.06
C SER A 207 8.13 13.06 -18.56
N ASP A 208 9.26 13.65 -18.95
CA ASP A 208 9.62 13.83 -20.37
C ASP A 208 10.33 12.60 -20.95
N GLU A 209 10.79 11.70 -20.08
CA GLU A 209 11.35 10.38 -20.41
C GLU A 209 10.40 9.25 -19.95
N PRO A 210 10.54 8.00 -20.46
CA PRO A 210 9.77 6.86 -19.95
C PRO A 210 9.84 6.77 -18.41
N VAL A 211 8.68 6.67 -17.76
CA VAL A 211 8.58 6.73 -16.30
C VAL A 211 9.31 5.55 -15.67
N ARG A 212 10.33 5.85 -14.87
CA ARG A 212 11.06 4.86 -14.08
C ARG A 212 10.40 4.68 -12.73
N THR A 213 10.31 3.44 -12.28
CA THR A 213 9.86 3.12 -10.93
C THR A 213 11.02 3.29 -9.95
N TRP A 214 10.73 3.75 -8.73
CA TRP A 214 11.67 3.61 -7.63
C TRP A 214 11.87 2.13 -7.32
N TRP A 215 13.11 1.69 -7.14
CA TRP A 215 13.43 0.27 -6.94
C TRP A 215 12.71 -0.32 -5.71
N GLU A 216 12.44 0.49 -4.69
CA GLU A 216 11.66 0.07 -3.52
C GLU A 216 10.24 -0.34 -3.90
N GLN A 217 9.62 0.40 -4.83
CA GLN A 217 8.25 0.11 -5.27
C GLN A 217 8.20 -1.11 -6.17
N ASP A 218 9.26 -1.43 -6.92
CA ASP A 218 9.33 -2.64 -7.74
C ASP A 218 9.21 -3.92 -6.88
N LEU A 219 9.75 -3.91 -5.66
CA LEU A 219 9.66 -5.03 -4.70
C LEU A 219 8.22 -5.31 -4.23
N ILE A 220 7.32 -4.34 -4.36
CA ILE A 220 5.96 -4.34 -3.80
C ILE A 220 4.95 -3.77 -4.78
N ARG A 221 5.20 -3.95 -6.09
CA ARG A 221 4.39 -3.35 -7.16
C ARG A 221 2.92 -3.74 -7.07
N ASP A 222 2.62 -4.93 -6.56
CA ASP A 222 1.27 -5.43 -6.33
C ASP A 222 0.49 -4.64 -5.26
N LEU A 223 1.14 -3.82 -4.45
CA LEU A 223 0.51 -2.92 -3.48
C LEU A 223 0.06 -1.58 -4.11
N TYR A 224 0.31 -1.36 -5.41
CA TYR A 224 -0.12 -0.19 -6.16
C TYR A 224 -1.17 -0.59 -7.21
N PRO A 225 -2.46 -0.66 -6.84
CA PRO A 225 -3.52 -0.99 -7.79
C PRO A 225 -3.57 0.01 -8.95
N GLU A 226 -4.02 -0.49 -10.10
CA GLU A 226 -4.28 0.31 -11.31
C GLU A 226 -3.05 1.10 -11.83
N SER A 227 -1.85 0.67 -11.46
CA SER A 227 -0.60 1.25 -11.95
C SER A 227 -0.43 0.96 -13.45
N ARG A 228 -0.48 2.01 -14.28
CA ARG A 228 -0.27 1.92 -15.74
C ARG A 228 0.44 3.15 -16.28
N ASP A 229 1.30 2.92 -17.26
CA ASP A 229 1.80 3.99 -18.12
C ASP A 229 0.71 4.40 -19.11
N LEU A 230 0.58 5.71 -19.30
CA LEU A 230 -0.37 6.37 -20.18
C LEU A 230 0.34 6.84 -21.43
N ARG A 231 -0.30 6.68 -22.58
CA ARG A 231 0.14 7.29 -23.83
C ARG A 231 -0.13 8.80 -23.81
N PRO A 232 0.54 9.59 -24.68
CA PRO A 232 0.30 11.03 -24.77
C PRO A 232 -1.16 11.43 -25.04
N ASP A 233 -1.93 10.58 -25.73
CA ASP A 233 -3.36 10.79 -26.03
C ASP A 233 -4.29 10.42 -24.85
N GLU A 234 -3.76 9.80 -23.79
CA GLU A 234 -4.54 9.30 -22.64
C GLU A 234 -4.49 10.21 -21.42
N HIS A 235 -3.79 11.35 -21.48
CA HIS A 235 -3.70 12.28 -20.36
C HIS A 235 -3.68 13.75 -20.81
N PRO A 236 -4.19 14.68 -19.98
CA PRO A 236 -4.23 16.10 -20.34
C PRO A 236 -2.98 16.89 -19.93
N PHE A 237 -1.96 16.23 -19.37
CA PHE A 237 -0.76 16.91 -18.87
C PHE A 237 0.19 17.32 -19.99
N PRO A 238 0.90 18.45 -19.86
CA PRO A 238 1.91 18.91 -20.80
C PRO A 238 3.25 18.16 -20.61
N ALA A 239 3.19 16.83 -20.47
CA ALA A 239 4.35 15.95 -20.33
C ALA A 239 4.31 14.88 -21.43
N ARG A 240 5.46 14.31 -21.82
CA ARG A 240 5.47 13.26 -22.85
C ARG A 240 4.99 11.90 -22.35
N TYR A 241 5.24 11.62 -21.07
CA TYR A 241 4.87 10.37 -20.42
C TYR A 241 4.18 10.66 -19.09
N ALA A 242 3.16 9.87 -18.78
CA ALA A 242 2.55 9.87 -17.46
C ALA A 242 2.33 8.43 -16.97
N ARG A 243 2.57 8.17 -15.69
CA ARG A 243 2.10 6.95 -15.02
C ARG A 243 0.97 7.29 -14.09
N ARG A 244 -0.16 6.60 -14.24
CA ARG A 244 -1.29 6.63 -13.32
C ARG A 244 -1.17 5.47 -12.36
N PHE A 245 -1.43 5.68 -11.07
CA PHE A 245 -1.52 4.62 -10.08
C PHE A 245 -2.39 5.05 -8.90
N THR A 246 -2.98 4.10 -8.20
CA THR A 246 -3.81 4.38 -7.02
C THR A 246 -3.06 3.96 -5.76
N THR A 247 -3.01 4.82 -4.75
CA THR A 247 -2.37 4.50 -3.45
C THR A 247 -3.01 5.27 -2.29
N MET A 248 -2.61 4.97 -1.05
CA MET A 248 -3.10 5.66 0.13
C MET A 248 -2.37 7.00 0.33
N LEU A 249 -3.11 8.05 0.70
CA LEU A 249 -2.61 9.27 1.31
C LEU A 249 -2.99 9.23 2.79
N ILE A 250 -2.00 9.39 3.67
CA ILE A 250 -2.15 9.42 5.11
C ILE A 250 -1.84 10.83 5.59
N GLU A 251 -2.87 11.59 5.96
CA GLU A 251 -2.73 12.99 6.37
C GLU A 251 -2.13 13.09 7.77
N PRO A 252 -0.86 13.53 7.92
CA PRO A 252 -0.17 13.41 9.20
C PRO A 252 -0.83 14.15 10.37
N PRO A 253 -1.39 15.37 10.23
CA PRO A 253 -2.06 16.05 11.33
C PRO A 253 -3.26 15.26 11.87
N ILE A 254 -4.05 14.61 11.00
CA ILE A 254 -5.22 13.82 11.39
C ILE A 254 -4.75 12.47 11.96
N TYR A 255 -3.91 11.76 11.20
CA TYR A 255 -3.38 10.45 11.57
C TYR A 255 -2.68 10.46 12.93
N LEU A 256 -1.74 11.38 13.14
CA LEU A 256 -0.95 11.41 14.39
C LEU A 256 -1.80 11.85 15.59
N SER A 257 -2.77 12.74 15.38
CA SER A 257 -3.71 13.14 16.44
C SER A 257 -4.60 11.98 16.86
N ALA A 258 -5.14 11.23 15.89
CA ALA A 258 -5.93 10.03 16.14
C ALA A 258 -5.10 8.95 16.86
N MET A 259 -3.85 8.74 16.44
CA MET A 259 -2.95 7.78 17.08
C MET A 259 -2.62 8.16 18.53
N VAL A 260 -2.35 9.42 18.83
CA VAL A 260 -2.12 9.90 20.21
C VAL A 260 -3.36 9.69 21.07
N ARG A 261 -4.55 10.04 20.55
CA ARG A 261 -5.83 9.81 21.22
C ARG A 261 -5.99 8.34 21.57
N ASP A 262 -5.79 7.45 20.61
CA ASP A 262 -5.98 6.02 20.79
C ASP A 262 -4.97 5.39 21.76
N VAL A 263 -3.71 5.85 21.75
CA VAL A 263 -2.71 5.44 22.77
C VAL A 263 -3.20 5.82 24.16
N ARG A 264 -3.68 7.05 24.36
CA ARG A 264 -4.17 7.54 25.65
C ARG A 264 -5.43 6.80 26.11
N LEU A 265 -6.40 6.59 25.21
CA LEU A 265 -7.62 5.85 25.51
C LEU A 265 -7.34 4.40 25.93
N ALA A 266 -6.28 3.80 25.39
CA ALA A 266 -5.80 2.48 25.78
C ALA A 266 -4.87 2.49 27.02
N GLY A 267 -4.86 3.56 27.81
CA GLY A 267 -4.12 3.66 29.08
C GLY A 267 -2.64 3.98 28.93
N GLY A 268 -2.17 4.35 27.74
CA GLY A 268 -0.80 4.79 27.51
C GLY A 268 -0.52 6.13 28.21
N ARG A 269 0.67 6.25 28.77
CA ARG A 269 1.18 7.46 29.43
C ARG A 269 2.17 8.19 28.54
#